data_AF-A0AAJ7RGQ0-F1
#
_entry.id   AF-A0AAJ7RGQ0-F1
#
_cell.length_a   1.000
_cell.length_b   1.000
_cell.length_c   1.000
_cell.angle_alpha   90.00
_cell.angle_beta   90.00
_cell.angle_gamma   90.00
#
_symmetry.space_group_name_H-M   'P 1'
#
loop_
_entity.id
_entity.type
_entity.pdbx_description
1 polymer ?
#
loop_
_entity_poly.entity_id
_entity_poly.type
_entity_poly.pdbx_seq_one_letter_code
_entity_poly.pdbx_strand_id
1 'polypeptide(L)'
;MALVLLYIQAERIEQAEKYLESVSDRFLRNILLEYWQLLFDTTAIMKKSRAIPTFSELSGTLVRKKPILFAEILARLIAESVLSLQQVLQVFLDYLPSRLGRDGHDASESLQYFLEIHFYIFFEKNLELDASCYDVATTEAFKILIRSYLSKLTQKKVYCKDARIPGYQDQKMETPKFLFANYRPHYLDEMPPFAKEYQQTLAQMDRSVRVEIIKLQALLTSGKLPIGCTHEVNNFLDSEEIDGSLSIRILCFEETYIPTKLLVAAYPQAVLQYAKRNSQQSCT
;
A
#
# COMPACT_ATOMS: atom_id res chain seq x y z
N MET A 1 -21.41 -8.99 17.70
CA MET A 1 -21.83 -8.57 16.34
C MET A 1 -23.26 -8.05 16.30
N ALA A 2 -24.28 -8.82 16.69
CA ALA A 2 -25.66 -8.32 16.71
C ALA A 2 -25.81 -6.98 17.46
N LEU A 3 -25.16 -6.84 18.63
CA LEU A 3 -25.18 -5.59 19.39
C LEU A 3 -24.55 -4.39 18.64
N VAL A 4 -23.45 -4.61 17.92
CA VAL A 4 -22.80 -3.57 17.11
C VAL A 4 -23.74 -3.13 15.98
N LEU A 5 -24.37 -4.08 15.29
CA LEU A 5 -25.35 -3.80 14.25
C LEU A 5 -26.57 -3.05 14.78
N LEU A 6 -27.08 -3.42 15.97
CA LEU A 6 -28.19 -2.71 16.61
C LEU A 6 -27.80 -1.26 16.96
N TYR A 7 -26.59 -1.03 17.44
CA TYR A 7 -26.11 0.34 17.69
C TYR A 7 -25.96 1.16 16.41
N ILE A 8 -25.48 0.54 15.32
CA ILE A 8 -25.41 1.19 14.00
C ILE A 8 -26.81 1.55 13.51
N GLN A 9 -27.76 0.61 13.60
CA GLN A 9 -29.17 0.84 13.22
C GLN A 9 -29.85 1.93 14.06
N ALA A 10 -29.45 2.08 15.32
CA ALA A 10 -29.92 3.14 16.21
C ALA A 10 -29.15 4.47 16.05
N GLU A 11 -28.29 4.60 15.03
CA GLU A 11 -27.42 5.76 14.75
C GLU A 11 -26.46 6.11 15.91
N ARG A 12 -26.18 5.16 16.80
CA ARG A 12 -25.26 5.31 17.94
C ARG A 12 -23.85 4.82 17.58
N ILE A 13 -23.23 5.49 16.62
CA ILE A 13 -21.96 5.08 16.01
C ILE A 13 -20.81 4.98 17.03
N GLU A 14 -20.68 5.92 17.96
CA GLU A 14 -19.63 5.89 19.00
C GLU A 14 -19.74 4.64 19.91
N GLN A 15 -20.96 4.22 20.22
CA GLN A 15 -21.20 3.02 21.02
C GLN A 15 -20.87 1.78 20.20
N ALA A 16 -21.29 1.73 18.94
CA ALA A 16 -20.95 0.66 18.01
C ALA A 16 -19.43 0.48 17.89
N GLU A 17 -18.69 1.58 17.74
CA GLU A 17 -17.23 1.63 17.68
C GLU A 17 -16.58 1.07 18.94
N LYS A 18 -17.01 1.52 20.12
CA LYS A 18 -16.48 1.05 21.41
C LYS A 18 -16.66 -0.46 21.59
N TYR A 19 -17.83 -0.97 21.23
CA TYR A 19 -18.09 -2.41 21.31
C TYR A 19 -17.32 -3.18 20.23
N LEU A 20 -17.18 -2.64 19.02
CA LEU A 20 -16.42 -3.28 17.94
C LEU A 20 -14.93 -3.45 18.30
N GLU A 21 -14.32 -2.47 18.96
CA GLU A 21 -12.93 -2.55 19.44
C GLU A 21 -12.72 -3.75 20.38
N SER A 22 -13.67 -4.00 21.29
CA SER A 22 -13.62 -5.12 22.25
C SER A 22 -13.79 -6.52 21.63
N VAL A 23 -14.29 -6.61 20.39
CA VAL A 23 -14.49 -7.91 19.73
C VAL A 23 -13.18 -8.39 19.11
N SER A 24 -12.83 -9.65 19.35
CA SER A 24 -11.60 -10.24 18.78
C SER A 24 -11.60 -10.23 17.25
N ASP A 25 -10.44 -9.92 16.66
CA ASP A 25 -10.26 -9.87 15.21
C ASP A 25 -10.52 -11.22 14.54
N ARG A 26 -10.16 -12.32 15.20
CA ARG A 26 -10.43 -13.68 14.71
C ARG A 26 -11.91 -13.96 14.56
N PHE A 27 -12.72 -13.56 15.56
CA PHE A 27 -14.16 -13.75 15.53
C PHE A 27 -14.81 -12.87 14.45
N LEU A 28 -14.41 -11.60 14.37
CA LEU A 28 -14.88 -10.69 13.32
C LEU A 28 -14.56 -11.22 11.93
N ARG A 29 -13.34 -11.70 11.72
CA ARG A 29 -12.90 -12.27 10.44
C ARG A 29 -13.79 -13.43 10.01
N ASN A 30 -14.02 -14.40 10.90
CA ASN A 30 -14.82 -15.58 10.57
C ASN A 30 -16.26 -15.21 10.22
N ILE A 31 -16.89 -14.35 11.03
CA ILE A 31 -18.28 -13.93 10.79
C ILE A 31 -18.39 -13.10 9.52
N LEU A 32 -17.48 -12.17 9.26
CA LEU A 32 -17.58 -11.29 8.10
C LEU A 32 -17.21 -11.98 6.79
N LEU A 33 -16.45 -13.08 6.82
CA LEU A 33 -16.28 -13.94 5.66
C LEU A 33 -17.55 -14.77 5.38
N GLU A 34 -18.21 -15.29 6.42
CA GLU A 34 -19.46 -16.05 6.29
C GLU A 34 -20.64 -15.15 5.86
N TYR A 35 -20.74 -13.95 6.44
CA TYR A 35 -21.81 -12.97 6.23
C TYR A 35 -21.28 -11.70 5.57
N TRP A 36 -20.56 -11.84 4.46
CA TRP A 36 -19.91 -10.73 3.74
C TRP A 36 -20.89 -9.68 3.24
N GLN A 37 -22.17 -10.02 3.05
CA GLN A 37 -23.21 -9.07 2.62
C GLN A 37 -23.41 -7.95 3.65
N LEU A 38 -23.03 -8.15 4.91
CA LEU A 38 -23.08 -7.10 5.94
C LEU A 38 -22.13 -5.94 5.66
N LEU A 39 -21.11 -6.14 4.81
CA LEU A 39 -20.15 -5.10 4.43
C LEU A 39 -20.69 -4.13 3.38
N PHE A 40 -21.82 -4.45 2.75
CA PHE A 40 -22.38 -3.70 1.64
C PHE A 40 -23.83 -3.34 1.90
N ASP A 41 -24.29 -2.22 1.35
CA ASP A 41 -25.71 -1.88 1.43
C ASP A 41 -26.53 -2.81 0.54
N THR A 42 -27.33 -3.65 1.20
CA THR A 42 -28.14 -4.70 0.57
C THR A 42 -29.23 -4.15 -0.37
N THR A 43 -29.55 -2.86 -0.31
CA THR A 43 -30.55 -2.23 -1.19
C THR A 43 -30.11 -2.20 -2.65
N ALA A 44 -28.81 -2.11 -2.93
CA ALA A 44 -28.24 -2.21 -4.28
C ALA A 44 -28.15 -3.67 -4.74
N ILE A 45 -27.73 -4.57 -3.83
CA ILE A 45 -27.52 -6.00 -4.14
C ILE A 45 -28.84 -6.74 -4.41
N MET A 46 -29.91 -6.45 -3.66
CA MET A 46 -31.18 -7.19 -3.75
C MET A 46 -32.10 -6.73 -4.89
N LYS A 47 -31.95 -5.50 -5.41
CA LYS A 47 -32.88 -4.96 -6.41
C LYS A 47 -32.58 -5.33 -7.87
N LYS A 48 -31.52 -6.12 -8.17
CA LYS A 48 -31.02 -6.29 -9.55
C LYS A 48 -30.90 -4.95 -10.31
N SER A 49 -30.77 -3.83 -9.58
CA SER A 49 -30.51 -2.56 -10.22
C SER A 49 -29.04 -2.60 -10.65
N ARG A 50 -28.72 -1.90 -11.74
CA ARG A 50 -27.32 -1.71 -12.17
C ARG A 50 -26.53 -0.84 -11.18
N ALA A 51 -27.01 -0.64 -9.96
CA ALA A 51 -26.35 0.17 -8.95
C ALA A 51 -25.16 -0.61 -8.38
N ILE A 52 -24.01 0.04 -8.39
CA ILE A 52 -22.79 -0.44 -7.79
C ILE A 52 -23.04 -0.58 -6.28
N PRO A 53 -22.66 -1.71 -5.65
CA PRO A 53 -22.81 -1.86 -4.21
C PRO A 53 -21.97 -0.79 -3.49
N THR A 54 -22.55 -0.12 -2.49
CA THR A 54 -21.85 0.82 -1.61
C THR A 54 -21.46 0.13 -0.31
N PHE A 55 -20.42 0.63 0.36
CA PHE A 55 -20.08 0.16 1.70
C PHE A 55 -21.18 0.52 2.69
N SER A 56 -21.55 -0.44 3.54
CA SER A 56 -22.48 -0.22 4.64
C SER A 56 -21.87 0.63 5.74
N GLU A 57 -22.70 1.12 6.66
CA GLU A 57 -22.26 1.80 7.88
C GLU A 57 -21.34 0.93 8.77
N LEU A 58 -21.51 -0.40 8.73
CA LEU A 58 -20.60 -1.33 9.39
C LEU A 58 -19.20 -1.26 8.78
N SER A 59 -19.10 -1.23 7.45
CA SER A 59 -17.83 -1.08 6.75
C SER A 59 -17.18 0.26 7.07
N GLY A 60 -17.94 1.36 7.13
CA GLY A 60 -17.42 2.66 7.58
C GLY A 60 -16.83 2.60 8.99
N THR A 61 -17.51 1.90 9.90
CA THR A 61 -17.03 1.69 11.27
C THR A 61 -15.76 0.83 11.32
N LEU A 62 -15.69 -0.22 10.50
CA LEU A 62 -14.51 -1.09 10.36
C LEU A 62 -13.31 -0.34 9.77
N VAL A 63 -13.53 0.49 8.75
CA VAL A 63 -12.50 1.36 8.13
C VAL A 63 -11.85 2.26 9.19
N ARG A 64 -12.63 2.85 10.11
CA ARG A 64 -12.06 3.73 11.15
C ARG A 64 -11.35 2.99 12.28
N LYS A 65 -11.85 1.82 12.69
CA LYS A 65 -11.39 1.14 13.91
C LYS A 65 -10.49 -0.06 13.67
N LYS A 66 -10.71 -0.80 12.59
CA LYS A 66 -9.97 -2.01 12.23
C LYS A 66 -9.66 -2.05 10.73
N PRO A 67 -8.97 -1.02 10.18
CA PRO A 67 -8.74 -0.87 8.73
C PRO A 67 -7.99 -2.06 8.12
N ILE A 68 -6.99 -2.58 8.81
CA ILE A 68 -6.21 -3.75 8.36
C ILE A 68 -7.09 -4.99 8.28
N LEU A 69 -7.90 -5.27 9.31
CA LEU A 69 -8.81 -6.42 9.32
C LEU A 69 -9.84 -6.32 8.19
N PHE A 70 -10.39 -5.13 7.98
CA PHE A 70 -11.32 -4.88 6.87
C PHE A 70 -10.69 -5.18 5.51
N ALA A 71 -9.49 -4.64 5.28
CA ALA A 71 -8.69 -4.90 4.10
C ALA A 71 -8.40 -6.41 3.89
N GLU A 72 -8.03 -7.13 4.95
CA GLU A 72 -7.79 -8.58 4.89
C GLU A 72 -9.05 -9.37 4.51
N ILE A 73 -10.22 -9.00 5.03
CA ILE A 73 -11.48 -9.67 4.70
C ILE A 73 -11.80 -9.48 3.21
N LEU A 74 -11.73 -8.24 2.71
CA LEU A 74 -11.98 -7.95 1.29
C LEU A 74 -10.99 -8.70 0.37
N ALA A 75 -9.71 -8.72 0.71
CA ALA A 75 -8.70 -9.44 -0.07
C ALA A 75 -8.97 -10.95 -0.10
N ARG A 76 -9.44 -11.54 1.00
CA ARG A 76 -9.85 -12.96 1.06
C ARG A 76 -11.10 -13.25 0.24
N LEU A 77 -12.12 -12.38 0.29
CA LEU A 77 -13.31 -12.54 -0.54
C LEU A 77 -12.98 -12.56 -2.04
N ILE A 78 -11.97 -11.80 -2.47
CA ILE A 78 -11.46 -11.89 -3.84
C ILE A 78 -10.70 -13.19 -4.08
N ALA A 79 -9.83 -13.59 -3.15
CA ALA A 79 -9.07 -14.83 -3.26
C ALA A 79 -9.96 -16.09 -3.32
N GLU A 80 -11.16 -16.02 -2.72
CA GLU A 80 -12.22 -17.05 -2.74
C GLU A 80 -13.22 -16.84 -3.90
N SER A 81 -12.98 -15.89 -4.80
CA SER A 81 -13.84 -15.57 -5.95
C SER A 81 -15.28 -15.18 -5.59
N VAL A 82 -15.52 -14.70 -4.36
CA VAL A 82 -16.82 -14.17 -3.92
C VAL A 82 -17.05 -12.77 -4.49
N LEU A 83 -15.99 -11.96 -4.56
CA LEU A 83 -15.98 -10.64 -5.16
C LEU A 83 -14.85 -10.54 -6.20
N SER A 84 -15.01 -9.68 -7.20
CA SER A 84 -13.93 -9.32 -8.11
C SER A 84 -13.14 -8.10 -7.62
N LEU A 85 -11.87 -8.01 -8.00
CA LEU A 85 -11.05 -6.82 -7.73
C LEU A 85 -11.70 -5.56 -8.27
N GLN A 86 -12.22 -5.61 -9.51
CA GLN A 86 -12.91 -4.49 -10.13
C GLN A 86 -14.09 -3.99 -9.29
N GLN A 87 -14.93 -4.89 -8.76
CA GLN A 87 -16.06 -4.51 -7.91
C GLN A 87 -15.58 -3.80 -6.64
N VAL A 88 -14.59 -4.37 -5.94
CA VAL A 88 -14.09 -3.78 -4.68
C VAL A 88 -13.44 -2.42 -4.93
N LEU A 89 -12.65 -2.27 -5.99
CA LEU A 89 -12.10 -0.98 -6.39
C LEU A 89 -13.19 0.04 -6.66
N GLN A 90 -14.24 -0.34 -7.39
CA GLN A 90 -15.34 0.55 -7.69
C GLN A 90 -16.08 1.01 -6.43
N VAL A 91 -16.34 0.09 -5.48
CA VAL A 91 -16.95 0.45 -4.19
C VAL A 91 -16.08 1.47 -3.45
N PHE A 92 -14.76 1.28 -3.40
CA PHE A 92 -13.85 2.25 -2.78
C PHE A 92 -13.85 3.61 -3.49
N LEU A 93 -13.80 3.61 -4.83
CA LEU A 93 -13.76 4.83 -5.63
C LEU A 93 -15.07 5.63 -5.56
N ASP A 94 -16.21 4.97 -5.37
CA ASP A 94 -17.49 5.63 -5.10
C ASP A 94 -17.60 6.09 -3.64
N TYR A 95 -16.97 5.35 -2.71
CA TYR A 95 -16.98 5.68 -1.29
C TYR A 95 -16.10 6.89 -0.95
N LEU A 96 -14.92 7.01 -1.56
CA LEU A 96 -13.94 8.05 -1.23
C LEU A 96 -14.47 9.49 -1.40
N PRO A 97 -15.11 9.87 -2.52
CA PRO A 97 -15.65 11.23 -2.70
C PRO A 97 -16.72 11.62 -1.68
N SER A 98 -17.44 10.64 -1.12
CA SER A 98 -18.48 10.87 -0.11
C SER A 98 -17.92 11.17 1.29
N ARG A 99 -16.60 10.97 1.50
CA ARG A 99 -15.93 11.15 2.78
C ARG A 99 -14.99 12.35 2.71
N LEU A 100 -15.14 13.29 3.64
CA LEU A 100 -14.30 14.49 3.74
C LEU A 100 -13.45 14.44 5.01
N GLY A 101 -12.26 15.04 4.95
CA GLY A 101 -11.37 15.16 6.10
C GLY A 101 -10.84 13.81 6.60
N ARG A 102 -10.98 13.55 7.91
CA ARG A 102 -10.42 12.37 8.57
C ARG A 102 -10.98 11.05 8.05
N ASP A 103 -12.29 10.96 7.84
CA ASP A 103 -12.93 9.76 7.32
C ASP A 103 -12.43 9.40 5.91
N GLY A 104 -12.11 10.40 5.09
CA GLY A 104 -11.52 10.19 3.76
C GLY A 104 -10.07 9.68 3.85
N HIS A 105 -9.32 10.13 4.85
CA HIS A 105 -7.97 9.62 5.13
C HIS A 105 -8.01 8.15 5.55
N ASP A 106 -8.85 7.80 6.52
CA ASP A 106 -9.00 6.43 7.03
C ASP A 106 -9.45 5.47 5.91
N ALA A 107 -10.35 5.92 5.02
CA ALA A 107 -10.78 5.18 3.84
C ALA A 107 -9.66 4.98 2.82
N SER A 108 -8.86 6.02 2.54
CA SER A 108 -7.71 5.94 1.64
C SER A 108 -6.62 5.01 2.18
N GLU A 109 -6.41 5.05 3.49
CA GLU A 109 -5.48 4.15 4.18
C GLU A 109 -5.96 2.70 4.11
N SER A 110 -7.25 2.46 4.34
CA SER A 110 -7.86 1.14 4.20
C SER A 110 -7.75 0.59 2.78
N LEU A 111 -7.92 1.43 1.75
CA LEU A 111 -7.71 1.05 0.35
C LEU A 111 -6.25 0.64 0.10
N GLN A 112 -5.29 1.38 0.65
CA GLN A 112 -3.87 1.03 0.54
C GLN A 112 -3.59 -0.34 1.20
N TYR A 113 -4.07 -0.57 2.43
CA TYR A 113 -3.91 -1.86 3.10
C TYR A 113 -4.54 -2.99 2.29
N PHE A 114 -5.74 -2.77 1.75
CA PHE A 114 -6.44 -3.74 0.91
C PHE A 114 -5.59 -4.12 -0.31
N LEU A 115 -5.03 -3.14 -1.03
CA LEU A 115 -4.20 -3.38 -2.19
C LEU A 115 -2.91 -4.12 -1.82
N GLU A 116 -2.23 -3.71 -0.75
CA GLU A 116 -1.02 -4.39 -0.25
C GLU A 116 -1.28 -5.86 0.08
N ILE A 117 -2.35 -6.15 0.82
CA ILE A 117 -2.72 -7.51 1.21
C ILE A 117 -3.20 -8.32 0.00
N HIS A 118 -4.01 -7.71 -0.86
CA HIS A 118 -4.50 -8.35 -2.08
C HIS A 118 -3.34 -8.79 -2.97
N PHE A 119 -2.39 -7.89 -3.25
CA PHE A 119 -1.21 -8.24 -4.05
C PHE A 119 -0.32 -9.27 -3.37
N TYR A 120 -0.17 -9.21 -2.04
CA TYR A 120 0.57 -10.23 -1.32
C TYR A 120 -0.03 -11.62 -1.58
N ILE A 121 -1.35 -11.77 -1.40
CA ILE A 121 -2.06 -13.04 -1.64
C ILE A 121 -2.03 -13.43 -3.13
N PHE A 122 -2.17 -12.45 -4.03
CA PHE A 122 -2.20 -12.67 -5.47
C PHE A 122 -0.86 -13.24 -5.98
N PHE A 123 0.27 -12.63 -5.58
CA PHE A 123 1.59 -13.08 -6.02
C PHE A 123 2.11 -14.30 -5.27
N GLU A 124 1.64 -14.56 -4.05
CA GLU A 124 1.91 -15.85 -3.38
C GLU A 124 1.40 -17.03 -4.22
N LYS A 125 0.28 -16.86 -4.94
CA LYS A 125 -0.28 -17.88 -5.83
C LYS A 125 0.22 -17.80 -7.28
N ASN A 126 0.74 -16.66 -7.71
CA ASN A 126 1.06 -16.36 -9.12
C ASN A 126 2.48 -15.80 -9.29
N LEU A 127 3.49 -16.44 -8.69
CA LEU A 127 4.88 -15.94 -8.69
C LEU A 127 5.49 -15.76 -10.09
N GLU A 128 5.10 -16.59 -11.06
CA GLU A 128 5.65 -16.57 -12.42
C GLU A 128 4.87 -15.67 -13.39
N LEU A 129 3.78 -15.03 -12.94
CA LEU A 129 2.98 -14.19 -13.82
C LEU A 129 3.78 -12.97 -14.27
N ASP A 130 3.83 -12.76 -15.59
CA ASP A 130 4.43 -11.59 -16.20
C ASP A 130 3.47 -10.40 -16.19
N ALA A 131 4.04 -9.19 -16.11
CA ALA A 131 3.26 -7.95 -16.05
C ALA A 131 2.44 -7.68 -17.32
N SER A 132 2.82 -8.28 -18.44
CA SER A 132 2.05 -8.24 -19.70
C SER A 132 0.72 -8.99 -19.64
N CYS A 133 0.58 -9.94 -18.70
CA CYS A 133 -0.60 -10.79 -18.55
C CYS A 133 -1.66 -10.20 -17.59
N TYR A 134 -1.42 -9.03 -17.02
CA TYR A 134 -2.35 -8.43 -16.07
C TYR A 134 -3.61 -7.90 -16.77
N ASP A 135 -4.75 -8.11 -16.11
CA ASP A 135 -5.98 -7.50 -16.54
C ASP A 135 -6.02 -5.99 -16.21
N VAL A 136 -7.05 -5.33 -16.73
CA VAL A 136 -7.25 -3.88 -16.54
C VAL A 136 -7.40 -3.54 -15.06
N ALA A 137 -8.11 -4.37 -14.29
CA ALA A 137 -8.35 -4.14 -12.86
C ALA A 137 -7.06 -4.21 -12.04
N THR A 138 -6.20 -5.20 -12.32
CA THR A 138 -4.88 -5.36 -11.69
C THR A 138 -3.98 -4.17 -12.01
N THR A 139 -3.99 -3.73 -13.27
CA THR A 139 -3.19 -2.57 -13.72
C THR A 139 -3.63 -1.29 -13.02
N GLU A 140 -4.94 -1.03 -12.92
CA GLU A 140 -5.46 0.13 -12.20
C GLU A 140 -5.20 0.04 -10.69
N ALA A 141 -5.33 -1.15 -10.09
CA ALA A 141 -4.96 -1.38 -8.69
C ALA A 141 -3.49 -1.00 -8.40
N PHE A 142 -2.56 -1.35 -9.29
CA PHE A 142 -1.15 -0.95 -9.16
C PHE A 142 -0.96 0.57 -9.23
N LYS A 143 -1.62 1.24 -10.19
CA LYS A 143 -1.57 2.70 -10.31
C LYS A 143 -2.12 3.36 -9.05
N ILE A 144 -3.25 2.89 -8.52
CA ILE A 144 -3.84 3.41 -7.27
C ILE A 144 -2.86 3.21 -6.10
N LEU A 145 -2.25 2.04 -5.97
CA LEU A 145 -1.29 1.76 -4.90
C LEU A 145 -0.08 2.71 -4.98
N ILE A 146 0.49 2.90 -6.17
CA ILE A 146 1.61 3.80 -6.39
C ILE A 146 1.22 5.25 -6.09
N ARG A 147 0.09 5.72 -6.61
CA ARG A 147 -0.44 7.06 -6.29
C ARG A 147 -0.59 7.25 -4.79
N SER A 148 -1.06 6.23 -4.09
CA SER A 148 -1.19 6.25 -2.63
C SER A 148 0.17 6.44 -1.95
N TYR A 149 1.18 5.64 -2.32
CA TYR A 149 2.55 5.81 -1.81
C TYR A 149 3.12 7.18 -2.12
N LEU A 150 3.05 7.65 -3.38
CA LEU A 150 3.57 8.94 -3.81
C LEU A 150 2.88 10.10 -3.07
N SER A 151 1.55 10.06 -2.93
CA SER A 151 0.79 11.08 -2.20
C SER A 151 1.22 11.19 -0.74
N LYS A 152 1.55 10.06 -0.10
CA LYS A 152 2.06 10.02 1.27
C LYS A 152 3.48 10.55 1.38
N LEU A 153 4.25 10.67 0.29
CA LEU A 153 5.59 11.28 0.32
C LEU A 153 5.52 12.82 0.37
N THR A 154 4.50 13.43 -0.24
CA THR A 154 4.32 14.90 -0.29
C THR A 154 3.49 15.45 0.87
N GLN A 155 2.70 14.64 1.56
CA GLN A 155 1.90 15.08 2.71
C GLN A 155 2.80 15.67 3.81
N LYS A 156 2.56 16.92 4.22
CA LYS A 156 3.26 17.56 5.37
C LYS A 156 2.84 16.87 6.68
N LYS A 157 3.72 16.88 7.69
CA LYS A 157 3.66 16.13 8.98
C LYS A 157 2.32 16.11 9.77
N VAL A 158 1.31 16.88 9.37
CA VAL A 158 0.00 17.02 10.06
C VAL A 158 -0.73 15.67 10.22
N TYR A 159 -0.57 14.74 9.26
CA TYR A 159 -1.22 13.42 9.28
C TYR A 159 -0.25 12.26 9.60
N CYS A 160 1.02 12.56 9.86
CA CYS A 160 2.10 11.57 9.93
C CYS A 160 2.49 11.27 11.39
N LYS A 161 1.51 10.96 12.25
CA LYS A 161 1.80 10.63 13.65
C LYS A 161 2.28 9.18 13.85
N ASP A 162 1.98 8.28 12.91
CA ASP A 162 2.23 6.84 13.08
C ASP A 162 3.20 6.22 12.06
N ALA A 163 3.74 6.97 11.10
CA ALA A 163 4.71 6.46 10.12
C ALA A 163 6.16 6.43 10.65
N ARG A 164 6.35 6.29 11.97
CA ARG A 164 7.67 5.97 12.51
C ARG A 164 7.91 4.49 12.23
N ILE A 165 9.11 4.13 11.78
CA ILE A 165 9.57 2.74 11.84
C ILE A 165 10.18 2.58 13.24
N PRO A 166 9.45 2.08 14.26
CA PRO A 166 10.11 1.60 15.47
C PRO A 166 10.99 0.42 15.05
N GLY A 167 12.31 0.60 15.05
CA GLY A 167 13.26 -0.49 14.79
C GLY A 167 14.29 -0.29 13.68
N TYR A 168 14.27 0.80 12.89
CA TYR A 168 15.40 1.04 11.96
C TYR A 168 16.70 1.46 12.69
N GLN A 169 16.65 1.69 14.01
CA GLN A 169 17.82 1.93 14.86
C GLN A 169 18.28 0.69 15.66
N ASP A 170 17.51 -0.41 15.69
CA ASP A 170 17.87 -1.60 16.46
C ASP A 170 18.23 -2.77 15.53
N GLN A 171 19.50 -3.19 15.62
CA GLN A 171 20.17 -4.20 14.79
C GLN A 171 19.63 -5.64 14.91
N LYS A 172 18.37 -5.85 15.31
CA LYS A 172 17.72 -7.16 15.37
C LYS A 172 16.22 -7.01 15.14
N MET A 173 15.78 -6.95 13.88
CA MET A 173 14.35 -7.12 13.58
C MET A 173 14.15 -8.01 12.37
N GLU A 174 13.25 -8.97 12.53
CA GLU A 174 12.58 -9.69 11.46
C GLU A 174 12.19 -8.70 10.37
N THR A 175 12.58 -8.99 9.12
CA THR A 175 12.32 -8.13 7.96
C THR A 175 10.88 -7.62 8.01
N PRO A 176 10.66 -6.29 8.04
CA PRO A 176 9.30 -5.75 8.03
C PRO A 176 8.51 -6.36 6.86
N LYS A 177 7.41 -7.05 7.20
CA LYS A 177 6.55 -7.77 6.25
C LYS A 177 5.72 -6.77 5.43
N PHE A 178 6.36 -6.04 4.52
CA PHE A 178 5.65 -5.29 3.48
C PHE A 178 5.78 -6.00 2.13
N LEU A 179 4.87 -5.65 1.21
CA LEU A 179 4.80 -6.24 -0.12
C LEU A 179 6.17 -6.12 -0.83
N PHE A 180 6.67 -7.26 -1.33
CA PHE A 180 7.96 -7.39 -2.01
C PHE A 180 9.22 -6.99 -1.23
N ALA A 181 9.19 -6.97 0.11
CA ALA A 181 10.35 -6.60 0.92
C ALA A 181 11.67 -7.28 0.52
N ASN A 182 11.59 -8.56 0.15
CA ASN A 182 12.74 -9.38 -0.26
C ASN A 182 13.38 -8.97 -1.60
N TYR A 183 12.71 -8.14 -2.40
CA TYR A 183 13.21 -7.71 -3.71
C TYR A 183 14.03 -6.43 -3.65
N ARG A 184 13.96 -5.69 -2.53
CA ARG A 184 14.67 -4.43 -2.36
C ARG A 184 16.18 -4.67 -2.29
N PRO A 185 16.98 -4.11 -3.23
CA PRO A 185 18.42 -4.30 -3.21
C PRO A 185 19.10 -3.59 -2.03
N HIS A 186 20.14 -4.23 -1.50
CA HIS A 186 20.94 -3.72 -0.39
C HIS A 186 21.70 -2.42 -0.70
N TYR A 187 22.07 -2.16 -1.96
CA TYR A 187 22.80 -0.92 -2.29
C TYR A 187 21.97 0.34 -1.99
N LEU A 188 20.63 0.23 -1.94
CA LEU A 188 19.76 1.33 -1.58
C LEU A 188 19.90 1.75 -0.11
N ASP A 189 20.45 0.88 0.75
CA ASP A 189 20.78 1.23 2.14
C ASP A 189 22.00 2.15 2.22
N GLU A 190 22.82 2.19 1.18
CA GLU A 190 23.99 3.07 1.06
C GLU A 190 23.65 4.41 0.38
N MET A 191 22.38 4.60 -0.02
CA MET A 191 21.88 5.82 -0.66
C MET A 191 20.94 6.59 0.26
N PRO A 192 20.80 7.92 0.09
CA PRO A 192 19.73 8.65 0.77
C PRO A 192 18.35 8.08 0.44
N PRO A 193 17.43 8.01 1.43
CA PRO A 193 17.55 8.58 2.77
C PRO A 193 18.15 7.64 3.83
N PHE A 194 18.65 6.45 3.45
CA PHE A 194 19.11 5.40 4.37
C PHE A 194 20.60 5.45 4.70
N ALA A 195 21.40 6.12 3.86
CA ALA A 195 22.82 6.33 4.11
C ALA A 195 23.05 6.93 5.50
N LYS A 196 23.98 6.36 6.28
CA LYS A 196 24.23 6.73 7.69
C LYS A 196 24.46 8.23 7.88
N GLU A 197 25.23 8.85 7.00
CA GLU A 197 25.55 10.29 7.02
C GLU A 197 24.29 11.15 6.80
N TYR A 198 23.41 10.70 5.91
CA TYR A 198 22.14 11.36 5.65
C TYR A 198 21.16 11.19 6.81
N GLN A 199 21.09 10.00 7.42
CA GLN A 199 20.27 9.75 8.61
C GLN A 199 20.69 10.60 9.81
N GLN A 200 22.00 10.81 10.00
CA GLN A 200 22.52 11.72 11.04
C GLN A 200 22.05 13.16 10.80
N THR A 201 22.07 13.61 9.54
CA THR A 201 21.60 14.94 9.15
C THR A 201 20.08 15.08 9.32
N LEU A 202 19.30 14.06 8.93
CA LEU A 202 17.85 14.03 9.15
C LEU A 202 17.49 14.06 10.63
N ALA A 203 18.20 13.31 11.47
CA ALA A 203 17.97 13.29 12.92
C ALA A 203 18.23 14.67 13.55
N GLN A 204 19.24 15.40 13.09
CA GLN A 204 19.48 16.79 13.52
C GLN A 204 18.33 17.73 13.10
N MET A 205 17.63 17.43 12.00
CA MET A 205 16.48 18.19 11.51
C MET A 205 15.13 17.69 12.07
N ASP A 206 15.13 16.75 13.02
CA ASP A 206 13.93 16.07 13.53
C ASP A 206 13.04 15.50 12.40
N ARG A 207 13.68 14.96 11.35
CA ARG A 207 13.02 14.30 10.22
C ARG A 207 13.28 12.79 10.30
N SER A 208 12.26 12.01 9.99
CA SER A 208 12.36 10.55 9.87
C SER A 208 12.15 10.13 8.43
N VAL A 209 12.80 9.03 8.05
CA VAL A 209 12.57 8.41 6.74
C VAL A 209 11.15 7.86 6.68
N ARG A 210 10.43 8.18 5.60
CA ARG A 210 9.08 7.68 5.36
C ARG A 210 9.14 6.22 4.87
N VAL A 211 8.29 5.36 5.44
CA VAL A 211 8.25 3.92 5.11
C VAL A 211 7.83 3.69 3.65
N GLU A 212 7.05 4.61 3.08
CA GLU A 212 6.58 4.58 1.70
C GLU A 212 7.72 4.58 0.69
N ILE A 213 8.87 5.18 1.02
CA ILE A 213 10.07 5.13 0.17
C ILE A 213 10.55 3.68 0.04
N ILE A 214 10.60 2.95 1.16
CA ILE A 214 11.03 1.54 1.17
C ILE A 214 10.03 0.69 0.39
N LYS A 215 8.73 0.88 0.62
CA LYS A 215 7.66 0.16 -0.08
C LYS A 215 7.72 0.39 -1.59
N LEU A 216 7.92 1.64 -2.01
CA LEU A 216 8.02 2.00 -3.42
C LEU A 216 9.29 1.41 -4.06
N GLN A 217 10.44 1.50 -3.39
CA GLN A 217 11.68 0.87 -3.85
C GLN A 217 11.52 -0.64 -4.03
N ALA A 218 10.91 -1.33 -3.07
CA ALA A 218 10.63 -2.76 -3.13
C ALA A 218 9.67 -3.10 -4.29
N LEU A 219 8.64 -2.29 -4.48
CA LEU A 219 7.67 -2.47 -5.57
C LEU A 219 8.32 -2.27 -6.95
N LEU A 220 9.09 -1.21 -7.16
CA LEU A 220 9.79 -0.94 -8.42
C LEU A 220 10.83 -2.02 -8.75
N THR A 221 11.48 -2.56 -7.72
CA THR A 221 12.51 -3.60 -7.90
C THR A 221 11.96 -5.01 -8.06
N SER A 222 10.68 -5.22 -7.80
CA SER A 222 10.02 -6.53 -7.89
C SER A 222 9.95 -7.09 -9.32
N GLY A 223 10.04 -6.23 -10.34
CA GLY A 223 9.79 -6.62 -11.74
C GLY A 223 8.33 -6.98 -12.02
N LYS A 224 7.42 -6.81 -11.05
CA LYS A 224 5.99 -7.14 -11.17
C LYS A 224 5.13 -5.95 -11.56
N LEU A 225 5.72 -4.81 -11.88
CA LEU A 225 4.99 -3.57 -12.08
C LEU A 225 4.66 -3.35 -13.57
N PRO A 226 3.43 -2.94 -13.93
CA PRO A 226 3.11 -2.53 -15.29
C PRO A 226 3.95 -1.32 -15.73
N ILE A 227 4.40 -1.30 -16.99
CA ILE A 227 5.26 -0.25 -17.57
C ILE A 227 4.69 1.16 -17.35
N GLY A 228 3.37 1.32 -17.48
CA GLY A 228 2.68 2.61 -17.28
C GLY A 228 2.85 3.20 -15.88
N CYS A 229 3.11 2.38 -14.87
CA CYS A 229 3.31 2.84 -13.50
C CYS A 229 4.69 3.46 -13.28
N THR A 230 5.73 2.98 -13.97
CA THR A 230 7.08 3.55 -13.89
C THR A 230 7.12 4.96 -14.45
N HIS A 231 6.39 5.22 -15.54
CA HIS A 231 6.22 6.56 -16.09
C HIS A 231 5.54 7.52 -15.11
N GLU A 232 4.55 7.05 -14.38
CA GLU A 232 3.87 7.85 -13.38
C GLU A 232 4.79 8.24 -12.22
N VAL A 233 5.64 7.32 -11.76
CA VAL A 233 6.66 7.63 -10.75
C VAL A 233 7.66 8.66 -11.28
N ASN A 234 8.14 8.50 -12.52
CA ASN A 234 9.07 9.47 -13.11
C ASN A 234 8.46 10.87 -13.23
N ASN A 235 7.23 10.98 -13.74
CA ASN A 235 6.53 12.26 -13.84
C ASN A 235 6.38 12.94 -12.47
N PHE A 236 6.07 12.16 -11.43
CA PHE A 236 5.98 12.68 -10.06
C PHE A 236 7.33 13.18 -9.53
N LEU A 237 8.41 12.44 -9.77
CA LEU A 237 9.77 12.82 -9.35
C LEU A 237 10.30 14.05 -10.08
N ASP A 238 9.73 14.41 -11.23
CA ASP A 238 10.08 15.63 -11.96
C ASP A 238 9.31 16.85 -11.44
N SER A 239 8.13 16.65 -10.85
CA SER A 239 7.31 17.72 -10.26
C SER A 239 7.59 17.98 -8.78
N GLU A 240 7.95 16.94 -8.01
CA GLU A 240 8.01 17.00 -6.55
C GLU A 240 9.42 16.68 -6.04
N GLU A 241 9.92 17.51 -5.11
CA GLU A 241 11.20 17.26 -4.45
C GLU A 241 10.96 16.42 -3.18
N ILE A 242 11.39 15.15 -3.24
CA ILE A 242 11.27 14.21 -2.13
C ILE A 242 12.64 13.67 -1.70
N ASP A 243 12.79 13.38 -0.40
CA ASP A 243 13.95 12.66 0.12
C ASP A 243 14.02 11.27 -0.55
N GLY A 244 15.19 10.89 -1.05
CA GLY A 244 15.36 9.63 -1.78
C GLY A 244 14.94 9.63 -3.25
N SER A 245 14.63 10.79 -3.83
CA SER A 245 14.25 10.92 -5.25
C SER A 245 15.23 10.24 -6.21
N LEU A 246 16.55 10.40 -6.00
CA LEU A 246 17.56 9.75 -6.84
C LEU A 246 17.52 8.22 -6.73
N SER A 247 17.34 7.69 -5.51
CA SER A 247 17.27 6.25 -5.27
C SER A 247 16.08 5.62 -5.98
N ILE A 248 14.95 6.32 -6.07
CA ILE A 248 13.75 5.88 -6.78
C ILE A 248 13.96 6.04 -8.29
N ARG A 249 14.50 7.17 -8.74
CA ARG A 249 14.76 7.46 -10.16
C ARG A 249 15.68 6.42 -10.81
N ILE A 250 16.70 5.97 -10.09
CA ILE A 250 17.60 4.90 -10.53
C ILE A 250 16.85 3.60 -10.83
N LEU A 251 15.81 3.29 -10.07
CA LEU A 251 15.00 2.07 -10.24
C LEU A 251 14.03 2.16 -11.41
N CYS A 252 13.74 3.38 -11.88
CA CYS A 252 12.83 3.60 -13.01
C CYS A 252 13.51 3.50 -14.38
N PHE A 253 14.84 3.38 -14.44
CA PHE A 253 15.56 3.22 -15.70
C PHE A 253 15.67 1.75 -16.09
N GLU A 254 15.33 1.44 -17.35
CA GLU A 254 15.52 0.11 -17.94
C GLU A 254 16.99 -0.13 -18.31
N GLU A 255 17.69 0.90 -18.78
CA GLU A 255 19.10 0.82 -19.16
C GLU A 255 20.03 1.02 -17.97
N THR A 256 21.11 0.23 -17.88
CA THR A 256 22.08 0.29 -16.77
C THR A 256 23.08 1.45 -16.89
N TYR A 257 23.25 2.02 -18.08
CA TYR A 257 24.24 3.06 -18.34
C TYR A 257 23.95 4.36 -17.57
N ILE A 258 22.71 4.85 -17.66
CA ILE A 258 22.29 6.11 -17.03
C ILE A 258 22.37 6.03 -15.49
N PRO A 259 21.79 5.01 -14.83
CA PRO A 259 21.95 4.79 -13.40
C PRO A 259 23.40 4.69 -12.95
N THR A 260 24.26 3.98 -13.70
CA THR A 260 25.67 3.83 -13.35
C THR A 260 26.37 5.18 -13.35
N LYS A 261 26.14 6.02 -14.37
CA LYS A 261 26.71 7.36 -14.44
C LYS A 261 26.24 8.25 -13.29
N LEU A 262 24.96 8.19 -12.94
CA LEU A 262 24.39 8.94 -11.81
C LEU A 262 24.95 8.46 -10.46
N LEU A 263 25.07 7.14 -10.27
CA LEU A 263 25.64 6.55 -9.06
C LEU A 263 27.12 6.91 -8.88
N VAL A 264 27.92 6.82 -9.94
CA VAL A 264 29.35 7.21 -9.90
C VAL A 264 29.51 8.68 -9.52
N ALA A 265 28.65 9.56 -10.05
CA ALA A 265 28.72 10.99 -9.78
C ALA A 265 28.27 11.37 -8.36
N ALA A 266 27.23 10.72 -7.84
CA ALA A 266 26.59 11.14 -6.59
C ALA A 266 26.93 10.25 -5.37
N TYR A 267 27.01 8.92 -5.55
CA TYR A 267 27.18 7.93 -4.49
C TYR A 267 28.06 6.76 -4.95
N PRO A 268 29.37 7.00 -5.19
CA PRO A 268 30.29 6.00 -5.74
C PRO A 268 30.39 4.71 -4.90
N GLN A 269 30.12 4.79 -3.59
CA GLN A 269 30.09 3.64 -2.69
C GLN A 269 29.06 2.57 -3.11
N ALA A 270 27.91 2.98 -3.63
CA ALA A 270 26.83 2.07 -4.01
C ALA A 270 27.06 1.38 -5.37
N VAL A 271 28.04 1.85 -6.16
CA VAL A 271 28.29 1.38 -7.53
C VAL A 271 28.70 -0.10 -7.56
N LEU A 272 29.56 -0.54 -6.63
CA LEU A 272 30.03 -1.92 -6.59
C LEU A 272 28.87 -2.90 -6.33
N GLN A 273 27.99 -2.56 -5.39
CA GLN A 273 26.81 -3.37 -5.07
C GLN A 273 25.76 -3.33 -6.20
N TYR A 274 25.60 -2.18 -6.85
CA TYR A 274 24.74 -2.04 -8.03
C TYR A 274 25.23 -2.91 -9.20
N ALA A 275 26.52 -2.86 -9.52
CA ALA A 275 27.13 -3.67 -10.58
C ALA A 275 27.00 -5.18 -10.31
N LYS A 276 27.16 -5.60 -9.05
CA LYS A 276 26.98 -7.00 -8.63
C LYS A 276 25.55 -7.51 -8.84
N ARG A 277 24.53 -6.67 -8.65
CA ARG A 277 23.13 -7.04 -8.92
C ARG A 277 22.89 -7.21 -10.42
N ASN A 278 23.31 -6.24 -11.23
CA ASN A 278 23.05 -6.27 -12.67
C ASN A 278 23.75 -7.45 -13.34
N SER A 279 24.96 -7.82 -12.90
CA SER A 279 25.63 -9.02 -13.41
C SER A 279 24.94 -10.33 -13.05
N GLN A 280 24.18 -10.36 -11.95
CA GLN A 280 23.36 -11.52 -11.57
C GLN A 280 22.05 -11.61 -12.38
N GLN A 281 21.45 -10.46 -12.75
CA GLN A 281 20.25 -10.42 -13.60
C GLN A 281 20.54 -10.71 -15.07
N SER A 282 21.75 -10.49 -15.57
CA SER A 282 22.14 -10.82 -16.96
C SER A 282 22.45 -12.31 -17.20
N CYS A 283 22.46 -13.14 -16.15
CA CYS A 283 22.76 -14.58 -16.22
C CYS A 283 21.53 -15.48 -16.06
N THR A 284 20.33 -14.90 -16.01
CA THR A 284 19.02 -15.58 -15.95
C THR A 284 18.15 -15.11 -17.10
#